data_AF-A0A1Q7YMW1-F1
#
_entry.id   AF-A0A1Q7YMW1-F1
#
_cell.length_a   1.000
_cell.length_b   1.000
_cell.length_c   1.000
_cell.angle_alpha   90.00
_cell.angle_beta   90.00
_cell.angle_gamma   90.00
#
_symmetry.space_group_name_H-M   'P 1'
#
loop_
_entity.id
_entity.type
_entity.pdbx_description
1 polymer ?
#
loop_
_entity_poly.entity_id
_entity_poly.type
_entity_poly.pdbx_seq_one_letter_code
_entity_poly.pdbx_strand_id
1 'polypeptide(L)'
;MSLPDIAITNASTCLTDAQVEAAIPALQRQVSQDFKSYWDMDCSLTFLPKDQPLYGGWWQIVLTDNPDQAGALGYHELTSQGTPLGKVFAGLDIQSGSSWTVTLSHELLEMLGDPWINWCGD
;
A
#
# COMPACT_ATOMS: atom_id res chain seq x y z
N MET A 1 5.15 4.65 19.78
CA MET A 1 6.02 4.61 18.59
C MET A 1 5.67 5.83 17.74
N SER A 2 6.60 6.33 16.94
CA SER A 2 6.26 7.32 15.90
C SER A 2 5.32 6.67 14.87
N LEU A 3 4.40 7.44 14.31
CA LEU A 3 3.56 6.97 13.21
C LEU A 3 4.44 6.58 12.02
N PRO A 4 4.18 5.45 11.34
CA PRO A 4 4.87 5.10 10.10
C PRO A 4 4.50 6.11 9.00
N ASP A 5 5.49 6.46 8.20
CA ASP A 5 5.30 7.15 6.93
C ASP A 5 5.30 6.11 5.80
N ILE A 6 4.24 6.10 4.99
CA ILE A 6 4.06 5.15 3.89
C ILE A 6 4.05 5.93 2.57
N ALA A 7 5.00 5.61 1.71
CA ALA A 7 5.04 6.11 0.34
C ALA A 7 4.11 5.30 -0.56
N ILE A 8 3.23 6.00 -1.30
CA ILE A 8 2.46 5.41 -2.40
C ILE A 8 3.16 5.77 -3.70
N THR A 9 3.66 4.77 -4.41
CA THR A 9 4.39 4.94 -5.67
C THR A 9 3.65 4.28 -6.82
N ASN A 10 3.62 4.93 -7.98
CA ASN A 10 2.97 4.39 -9.17
C ASN A 10 3.97 3.80 -10.16
N ALA A 11 4.10 2.48 -10.20
CA ALA A 11 4.84 1.74 -11.23
C ALA A 11 3.96 1.22 -12.39
N SER A 12 2.64 1.37 -12.29
CA SER A 12 1.66 0.98 -13.30
C SER A 12 1.78 1.79 -14.60
N THR A 13 1.47 1.16 -15.73
CA THR A 13 1.28 1.82 -17.03
C THR A 13 -0.19 2.04 -17.38
N CYS A 14 -1.11 1.37 -16.67
CA CYS A 14 -2.55 1.56 -16.85
C CYS A 14 -3.15 2.67 -15.96
N LEU A 15 -2.42 3.14 -14.93
CA LEU A 15 -2.80 4.26 -14.08
C LEU A 15 -1.86 5.46 -14.25
N THR A 16 -2.44 6.65 -14.27
CA THR A 16 -1.71 7.92 -14.16
C THR A 16 -1.40 8.24 -12.71
N ASP A 17 -0.30 8.97 -12.46
CA ASP A 17 0.07 9.44 -11.12
C ASP A 17 -1.06 10.22 -10.45
N ALA A 18 -1.78 11.05 -11.22
CA ALA A 18 -2.93 11.80 -10.72
C ALA A 18 -4.09 10.90 -10.25
N GLN A 19 -4.33 9.76 -10.89
CA GLN A 19 -5.34 8.80 -10.42
C GLN A 19 -4.93 8.15 -9.11
N VAL A 20 -3.65 7.80 -8.97
CA VAL A 20 -3.11 7.20 -7.74
C VAL A 20 -3.14 8.21 -6.60
N GLU A 21 -2.65 9.43 -6.83
CA GLU A 21 -2.64 10.51 -5.85
C GLU A 21 -4.06 10.87 -5.39
N ALA A 22 -5.04 10.88 -6.31
CA ALA A 22 -6.43 11.16 -5.98
C ALA A 22 -7.07 10.14 -5.01
N ALA A 23 -6.54 8.92 -4.91
CA ALA A 23 -7.04 7.91 -3.97
C ALA A 23 -6.55 8.14 -2.53
N ILE A 24 -5.40 8.80 -2.35
CA ILE A 24 -4.72 8.92 -1.05
C ILE A 24 -5.57 9.61 0.02
N PRO A 25 -6.29 10.71 -0.24
CA PRO A 25 -7.09 11.36 0.81
C PRO A 25 -8.20 10.46 1.39
N ALA A 26 -8.75 9.56 0.57
CA ALA A 26 -9.75 8.59 1.03
C ALA A 26 -9.12 7.52 1.93
N LEU A 27 -7.95 7.00 1.55
CA LEU A 27 -7.19 6.02 2.33
C LEU A 27 -6.69 6.61 3.65
N GLN A 28 -6.19 7.85 3.63
CA GLN A 28 -5.75 8.54 4.85
C GLN A 28 -6.93 8.70 5.83
N ARG A 29 -8.13 9.03 5.31
CA ARG A 29 -9.34 9.10 6.12
C ARG A 29 -9.68 7.73 6.73
N GLN A 30 -9.67 6.68 5.89
CA GLN A 30 -9.95 5.32 6.33
C GLN A 30 -9.01 4.89 7.47
N VAL A 31 -7.71 5.12 7.33
CA VAL A 31 -6.74 4.77 8.37
C VAL A 31 -6.99 5.57 9.65
N SER A 32 -7.02 6.90 9.55
CA SER A 32 -7.03 7.74 10.75
C SER A 32 -8.39 7.83 11.45
N GLN A 33 -9.50 7.54 10.75
CA GLN A 33 -10.86 7.60 11.32
C GLN A 33 -11.44 6.21 11.58
N ASP A 34 -11.39 5.31 10.59
CA ASP A 34 -12.08 4.03 10.69
C ASP A 34 -11.16 2.97 11.33
N PHE A 35 -9.99 2.72 10.75
CA PHE A 35 -9.09 1.65 11.19
C PHE A 35 -8.53 1.90 12.59
N LYS A 36 -8.04 3.12 12.84
CA LYS A 36 -7.51 3.54 14.14
C LYS A 36 -8.49 3.31 15.28
N SER A 37 -9.79 3.51 15.04
CA SER A 37 -10.81 3.37 16.08
C SER A 37 -10.94 1.94 16.63
N TYR A 38 -10.54 0.93 15.84
CA TYR A 38 -10.62 -0.48 16.22
C TYR A 38 -9.26 -1.11 16.52
N TRP A 39 -8.19 -0.65 15.85
CA TRP A 39 -6.85 -1.27 15.91
C TRP A 39 -5.80 -0.42 16.63
N ASP A 40 -6.11 0.83 16.97
CA ASP A 40 -5.16 1.82 17.54
C ASP A 40 -3.89 2.03 16.69
N MET A 41 -4.00 1.76 15.39
CA MET A 41 -2.96 1.93 14.37
C MET A 41 -3.28 3.14 13.48
N ASP A 42 -2.27 3.90 13.07
CA ASP A 42 -2.43 5.09 12.22
C ASP A 42 -1.12 5.33 11.43
N CYS A 43 -1.17 6.09 10.34
CA CYS A 43 0.00 6.38 9.50
C CYS A 43 -0.13 7.68 8.73
N SER A 44 0.97 8.16 8.16
CA SER A 44 0.96 9.23 7.16
C SER A 44 1.14 8.64 5.75
N LEU A 45 0.21 8.95 4.84
CA LEU A 45 0.33 8.56 3.44
C LEU A 45 0.85 9.71 2.59
N THR A 46 1.85 9.44 1.76
CA THR A 46 2.42 10.42 0.84
C THR A 46 2.55 9.82 -0.55
N PHE A 47 2.07 10.52 -1.59
CA PHE A 47 2.41 10.17 -2.96
C PHE A 47 3.89 10.47 -3.19
N LEU A 48 4.66 9.48 -3.63
CA LEU A 48 6.07 9.66 -3.96
C LEU A 48 6.26 9.44 -5.47
N PRO A 49 6.60 10.50 -6.22
CA PRO A 49 6.93 10.38 -7.63
C PRO A 49 8.10 9.43 -7.88
N LYS A 50 8.09 8.72 -9.02
CA LYS A 50 9.09 7.72 -9.42
C LYS A 50 10.53 8.22 -9.42
N ASP A 51 10.74 9.52 -9.63
CA ASP A 51 12.06 10.16 -9.70
C ASP A 51 12.61 10.58 -8.32
N GLN A 52 11.82 10.43 -7.26
CA GLN A 52 12.25 10.73 -5.89
C GLN A 52 12.65 9.46 -5.14
N PRO A 53 13.77 9.49 -4.40
CA PRO A 53 14.19 8.34 -3.61
C PRO A 53 13.26 8.12 -2.42
N LEU A 54 13.02 6.85 -2.08
CA LEU A 54 12.35 6.50 -0.83
C LEU A 54 13.23 6.90 0.36
N TYR A 55 12.66 7.60 1.34
CA TYR A 55 13.37 7.99 2.55
C TYR A 55 13.65 6.76 3.44
N GLY A 56 14.79 6.76 4.11
CA GLY A 56 15.19 5.64 4.97
C GLY A 56 14.18 5.38 6.09
N GLY A 57 13.74 4.14 6.23
CA GLY A 57 12.77 3.72 7.24
C GLY A 57 11.30 3.92 6.85
N TRP A 58 11.01 4.60 5.74
CA TRP A 58 9.65 4.68 5.21
C TRP A 58 9.21 3.32 4.67
N TRP A 59 7.93 3.05 4.83
CA TRP A 59 7.28 1.90 4.21
C TRP A 59 6.82 2.29 2.81
N GLN A 60 6.45 1.31 1.99
CA GLN A 60 6.04 1.58 0.62
C GLN A 60 4.83 0.73 0.25
N ILE A 61 3.90 1.29 -0.53
CA ILE A 61 2.99 0.52 -1.37
C ILE A 61 3.23 0.92 -2.82
N VAL A 62 3.49 -0.07 -3.67
CA VAL A 62 3.71 0.13 -5.11
C VAL A 62 2.56 -0.44 -5.93
N LEU A 63 1.98 0.40 -6.80
CA LEU A 63 1.00 -0.05 -7.78
C LEU A 63 1.72 -0.46 -9.05
N THR A 64 1.45 -1.68 -9.56
CA THR A 64 2.01 -2.22 -10.80
C THR A 64 0.90 -2.79 -11.68
N ASP A 65 1.20 -3.19 -12.92
CA ASP A 65 0.17 -3.72 -13.81
C ASP A 65 -0.09 -5.22 -13.61
N ASN A 66 0.98 -6.00 -13.51
CA ASN A 66 0.92 -7.44 -13.59
C ASN A 66 1.33 -8.08 -12.27
N PRO A 67 0.67 -9.19 -11.88
CA PRO A 67 1.09 -9.98 -10.73
C PRO A 67 2.49 -10.56 -10.96
N ASP A 68 3.35 -10.45 -9.96
CA ASP A 68 4.58 -11.24 -9.85
C ASP A 68 4.37 -12.51 -9.00
N GLN A 69 3.20 -12.64 -8.36
CA GLN A 69 2.76 -13.84 -7.66
C GLN A 69 1.42 -14.36 -8.22
N ALA A 70 1.39 -15.65 -8.55
CA ALA A 70 0.19 -16.28 -9.10
C ALA A 70 -0.98 -16.29 -8.10
N GLY A 71 -2.16 -15.83 -8.54
CA GLY A 71 -3.38 -15.87 -7.75
C GLY A 71 -3.58 -14.71 -6.76
N ALA A 72 -2.69 -13.72 -6.74
CA ALA A 72 -2.81 -12.54 -5.89
C ALA A 72 -3.22 -11.29 -6.71
N LEU A 73 -4.12 -10.47 -6.15
CA LEU A 73 -4.44 -9.12 -6.66
C LEU A 73 -3.57 -8.04 -6.00
N GLY A 74 -3.12 -8.32 -4.79
CA GLY A 74 -2.10 -7.60 -4.04
C GLY A 74 -1.51 -8.53 -2.98
N TYR A 75 -0.41 -8.10 -2.38
CA TYR A 75 0.14 -8.69 -1.15
C TYR A 75 1.14 -7.71 -0.53
N HIS A 76 1.55 -7.93 0.72
CA HIS A 76 2.68 -7.23 1.33
C HIS A 76 3.81 -8.20 1.72
N GLU A 77 5.03 -7.70 1.65
CA GLU A 77 6.27 -8.40 1.98
C GLU A 77 7.24 -7.47 2.74
N LEU A 78 8.43 -7.96 3.07
CA LEU A 78 9.50 -7.13 3.60
C LEU A 78 10.51 -6.80 2.51
N THR A 79 10.95 -5.55 2.45
CA THR A 79 12.12 -5.18 1.66
C THR A 79 13.37 -5.92 2.17
N SER A 80 14.44 -5.92 1.38
CA SER A 80 15.75 -6.44 1.82
C SER A 80 16.33 -5.71 3.04
N GLN A 81 15.80 -4.53 3.37
CA GLN A 81 16.16 -3.75 4.56
C GLN A 81 15.22 -4.02 5.75
N GLY A 82 14.23 -4.91 5.60
CA GLY A 82 13.28 -5.28 6.66
C GLY A 82 12.16 -4.28 6.88
N THR A 83 11.91 -3.36 5.95
CA THR A 83 10.75 -2.45 5.99
C THR A 83 9.55 -3.05 5.24
N PRO A 84 8.32 -2.81 5.68
CA PRO A 84 7.11 -3.24 4.98
C PRO A 84 6.99 -2.67 3.55
N LEU A 85 6.58 -3.54 2.63
CA LEU A 85 6.33 -3.26 1.22
C LEU A 85 5.02 -3.90 0.77
N GLY A 86 4.00 -3.12 0.44
CA GLY A 86 2.80 -3.56 -0.25
C GLY A 86 2.94 -3.50 -1.77
N LYS A 87 2.31 -4.44 -2.47
CA LYS A 87 2.21 -4.50 -3.93
C LYS A 87 0.75 -4.64 -4.34
N VAL A 88 0.32 -3.82 -5.30
CA VAL A 88 -1.06 -3.81 -5.83
C VAL A 88 -1.02 -3.94 -7.34
N PHE A 89 -1.67 -4.97 -7.90
CA PHE A 89 -1.67 -5.28 -9.33
C PHE A 89 -2.87 -4.63 -10.03
N ALA A 90 -2.82 -3.30 -10.18
CA ALA A 90 -3.91 -2.51 -10.75
C ALA A 90 -4.34 -2.96 -12.15
N GLY A 91 -3.40 -3.42 -12.99
CA GLY A 91 -3.73 -3.92 -14.32
C GLY A 91 -4.54 -5.21 -14.29
N LEU A 92 -4.27 -6.11 -13.33
CA LEU A 92 -5.05 -7.32 -13.10
C LEU A 92 -6.43 -7.02 -12.52
N ASP A 93 -6.52 -6.07 -11.59
CA ASP A 93 -7.81 -5.59 -11.07
C ASP A 93 -8.69 -5.06 -12.20
N ILE A 94 -8.15 -4.17 -13.05
CA ILE A 94 -8.91 -3.60 -14.18
C ILE A 94 -9.33 -4.69 -15.17
N GLN A 95 -8.45 -5.64 -15.50
CA GLN A 95 -8.77 -6.75 -16.42
C GLN A 95 -9.85 -7.69 -15.88
N SER A 96 -9.87 -7.90 -14.56
CA SER A 96 -10.87 -8.75 -13.90
C SER A 96 -12.18 -8.03 -13.58
N GLY A 97 -12.30 -6.74 -13.88
CA GLY A 97 -13.45 -5.91 -13.52
C GLY A 97 -13.50 -5.54 -12.03
N SER A 98 -12.39 -5.74 -11.32
CA SER A 98 -12.21 -5.39 -9.89
C SER A 98 -11.70 -3.96 -9.74
N SER A 99 -11.63 -3.48 -8.49
CA SER A 99 -11.21 -2.11 -8.18
C SER A 99 -9.83 -2.11 -7.52
N TRP A 100 -8.84 -1.55 -8.20
CA TRP A 100 -7.49 -1.39 -7.66
C TRP A 100 -7.45 -0.54 -6.38
N THR A 101 -8.39 0.38 -6.19
CA THR A 101 -8.51 1.16 -4.95
C THR A 101 -8.99 0.30 -3.77
N VAL A 102 -9.78 -0.74 -4.03
CA VAL A 102 -10.19 -1.71 -2.99
C VAL A 102 -9.00 -2.57 -2.59
N THR A 103 -8.25 -3.09 -3.56
CA THR A 103 -7.02 -3.85 -3.30
C THR A 103 -5.99 -3.00 -2.55
N LEU A 104 -5.77 -1.76 -2.99
CA LEU A 104 -4.87 -0.82 -2.29
C LEU A 104 -5.30 -0.55 -0.85
N SER A 105 -6.60 -0.40 -0.61
CA SER A 105 -7.15 -0.24 0.73
C SER A 105 -6.91 -1.49 1.60
N HIS A 106 -7.16 -2.68 1.04
CA HIS A 106 -6.95 -3.96 1.71
C HIS A 106 -5.49 -4.13 2.14
N GLU A 107 -4.55 -3.98 1.20
CA GLU A 107 -3.12 -4.15 1.48
C GLU A 107 -2.58 -3.11 2.46
N LEU A 108 -3.08 -1.87 2.41
CA LEU A 108 -2.71 -0.85 3.39
C LEU A 108 -3.09 -1.25 4.81
N LEU A 109 -4.32 -1.74 5.01
CA LEU A 109 -4.80 -2.11 6.34
C LEU A 109 -4.13 -3.38 6.86
N GLU A 110 -3.93 -4.38 5.99
CA GLU A 110 -3.19 -5.59 6.37
C GLU A 110 -1.74 -5.28 6.72
N MET A 111 -1.04 -4.48 5.91
CA MET A 111 0.34 -4.08 6.20
C MET A 111 0.45 -3.24 7.48
N LEU A 112 -0.57 -2.48 7.86
CA LEU A 112 -0.60 -1.77 9.15
C LEU A 112 -0.89 -2.71 10.33
N GLY A 113 -1.76 -3.70 10.14
CA GLY A 113 -2.12 -4.69 11.17
C GLY A 113 -1.05 -5.77 11.40
N ASP A 114 -0.30 -6.12 10.36
CA ASP A 114 0.76 -7.15 10.38
C ASP A 114 1.99 -6.75 9.54
N PRO A 115 2.69 -5.64 9.87
CA PRO A 115 3.81 -5.15 9.07
C PRO A 115 4.98 -6.12 8.91
N TRP A 116 5.16 -7.09 9.81
CA TRP A 116 6.25 -8.07 9.76
C TRP A 116 5.80 -9.47 9.32
N ILE A 117 4.56 -9.60 8.80
CA ILE A 117 3.97 -10.80 8.19
C ILE A 117 3.79 -11.98 9.18
N ASN A 118 4.25 -11.83 10.41
CA ASN A 118 4.20 -12.84 11.47
C ASN A 118 3.86 -12.21 12.83
N TRP A 119 3.23 -11.04 12.85
CA TRP A 119 2.94 -10.35 14.12
C TRP A 119 2.12 -11.24 15.07
N CYS A 120 1.24 -12.09 14.54
CA CYS A 120 0.44 -13.02 15.33
C CYS A 120 0.95 -14.47 15.31
N GLY A 121 2.12 -14.71 14.73
CA GLY A 121 2.71 -16.04 14.52
C GLY A 121 3.89 -16.30 15.46
N ASP A 122 3.64 -16.25 16.78
CA ASP A 122 4.54 -16.85 17.78
C ASP A 122 4.25 -18.36 17.92
#